data_AF-A0A1A2TSN2-F1
#
_entry.id   AF-A0A1A2TSN2-F1
#
_cell.length_a   1.000
_cell.length_b   1.000
_cell.length_c   1.000
_cell.angle_alpha   90.00
_cell.angle_beta   90.00
_cell.angle_gamma   90.00
#
_symmetry.space_group_name_H-M   'P 1'
#
loop_
_entity.id
_entity.type
_entity.pdbx_description
1 polymer ?
#
loop_
_entity_poly.entity_id
_entity_poly.type
_entity_poly.pdbx_seq_one_letter_code
_entity_poly.pdbx_strand_id
1 'polypeptide(L)'
;MLRATDRDGLVGRREAAQALEFVRALRDQLEEMFLELAWVERQRLHNSRGSRASALRWKAAVLRRDINEAQILIDRLQRRYLNDDYH
;
A
#
# COMPACT_ATOMS: atom_id res chain seq x y z
N MET A 1 40.69 9.16 -5.18
CA MET A 1 40.08 8.19 -4.24
C MET A 1 38.86 8.87 -3.61
N LEU A 2 37.64 8.51 -4.03
CA LEU A 2 36.41 8.97 -3.37
C LEU A 2 36.30 8.27 -2.00
N ARG A 3 36.13 9.06 -0.93
CA ARG A 3 36.02 8.57 0.46
C ARG A 3 34.80 7.66 0.61
N ALA A 4 34.92 6.64 1.44
CA ALA A 4 33.85 5.68 1.74
C ALA A 4 32.54 6.36 2.21
N THR A 5 32.63 7.53 2.84
CA THR A 5 31.49 8.35 3.29
C THR A 5 30.62 8.90 2.16
N ASP A 6 31.18 9.15 0.96
CA ASP A 6 30.41 9.65 -0.19
C ASP A 6 29.57 8.54 -0.84
N ARG A 7 30.00 7.27 -0.69
CA ARG A 7 29.23 6.12 -1.19
C ARG A 7 28.02 5.83 -0.31
N ASP A 8 28.18 5.84 1.02
CA ASP A 8 27.06 5.62 1.94
C ASP A 8 25.97 6.68 1.78
N GLY A 9 26.34 7.95 1.58
CA GLY A 9 25.38 9.02 1.30
C GLY A 9 24.63 8.89 -0.03
N LEU A 10 25.23 8.27 -1.05
CA LEU A 10 24.57 8.00 -2.34
C LEU A 10 23.69 6.76 -2.29
N VAL A 11 24.04 5.75 -1.50
CA VAL A 11 23.23 4.55 -1.27
C VAL A 11 21.96 4.92 -0.51
N GLY A 12 22.06 5.71 0.56
CA GLY A 12 20.88 6.18 1.31
C GLY A 12 19.89 6.98 0.44
N ARG A 13 20.38 7.88 -0.43
CA ARG A 13 19.50 8.62 -1.36
C ARG A 13 18.81 7.74 -2.40
N ARG A 14 19.51 6.71 -2.91
CA ARG A 14 18.90 5.75 -3.84
C ARG A 14 17.83 4.91 -3.16
N GLU A 15 18.09 4.45 -1.93
CA GLU A 15 17.11 3.72 -1.13
C GLU A 15 15.88 4.57 -0.80
N ALA A 16 16.08 5.84 -0.43
CA ALA A 16 14.98 6.78 -0.20
C ALA A 16 14.15 7.04 -1.47
N ALA A 17 14.81 7.25 -2.62
CA ALA A 17 14.11 7.42 -3.90
C ALA A 17 13.32 6.16 -4.29
N GLN A 18 13.91 4.98 -4.10
CA GLN A 18 13.22 3.71 -4.36
C GLN A 18 12.03 3.49 -3.42
N ALA A 19 12.19 3.81 -2.13
CA ALA A 19 11.11 3.74 -1.15
C ALA A 19 9.96 4.69 -1.52
N LEU A 20 10.26 5.90 -2.01
CA LEU A 20 9.26 6.86 -2.46
C LEU A 20 8.45 6.33 -3.64
N GLU A 21 9.12 5.81 -4.68
CA GLU A 21 8.44 5.22 -5.84
C GLU A 21 7.59 4.01 -5.45
N PHE A 22 8.08 3.19 -4.53
CA PHE A 22 7.29 2.06 -4.04
C PHE A 22 6.08 2.50 -3.21
N VAL A 23 6.21 3.55 -2.39
CA VAL A 23 5.06 4.15 -1.67
C VAL A 23 4.03 4.73 -2.65
N ARG A 24 4.47 5.36 -3.75
CA ARG A 24 3.56 5.84 -4.81
C ARG A 24 2.77 4.69 -5.43
N ALA A 25 3.47 3.64 -5.88
CA ALA A 25 2.83 2.47 -6.46
C ALA A 25 1.84 1.78 -5.50
N LEU A 26 2.19 1.68 -4.20
CA LEU A 26 1.28 1.12 -3.20
C LEU A 26 0.03 2.00 -2.97
N ARG A 27 0.15 3.32 -3.08
CA ARG A 27 -1.00 4.24 -2.96
C ARG A 27 -1.93 4.13 -4.16
N ASP A 28 -1.38 4.05 -5.36
CA ASP A 28 -2.17 3.85 -6.58
C ASP A 28 -2.94 2.51 -6.49
N GLN A 29 -2.26 1.44 -6.07
CA GLN A 29 -2.89 0.14 -5.83
C GLN A 29 -3.98 0.20 -4.75
N LEU A 30 -3.75 0.95 -3.67
CA LEU A 30 -4.75 1.13 -2.61
C LEU A 30 -6.01 1.80 -3.14
N GLU A 31 -5.88 2.83 -3.97
CA GLU A 31 -7.02 3.51 -4.59
C GLU A 31 -7.86 2.51 -5.41
N GLU A 32 -7.23 1.70 -6.24
CA GLU A 32 -7.89 0.65 -7.02
C GLU A 32 -8.63 -0.35 -6.11
N MET A 33 -7.98 -0.81 -5.04
CA MET A 33 -8.55 -1.76 -4.10
C MET A 33 -9.72 -1.16 -3.30
N PHE A 34 -9.66 0.13 -2.94
CA PHE A 34 -10.78 0.83 -2.31
C PHE A 34 -11.98 0.94 -3.25
N LEU A 35 -11.75 1.25 -4.53
CA LEU A 35 -12.80 1.27 -5.56
C LEU A 35 -13.43 -0.11 -5.74
N GLU A 36 -12.61 -1.15 -5.78
CA GLU A 36 -13.09 -2.53 -5.87
C GLU A 36 -13.90 -2.93 -4.63
N LEU A 37 -13.44 -2.58 -3.42
CA LEU A 37 -14.16 -2.84 -2.18
C LEU A 37 -15.53 -2.14 -2.18
N ALA A 38 -15.57 -0.85 -2.54
CA ALA A 38 -16.82 -0.09 -2.63
C ALA A 38 -17.78 -0.71 -3.65
N TRP A 39 -17.26 -1.20 -4.77
CA TRP A 39 -18.06 -1.92 -5.76
C TRP A 39 -18.61 -3.24 -5.21
N VAL A 40 -17.79 -4.06 -4.56
CA VAL A 40 -18.20 -5.34 -3.94
C VAL A 40 -19.26 -5.11 -2.87
N GLU A 41 -19.09 -4.09 -2.02
CA GLU A 41 -20.04 -3.75 -0.97
C GLU A 41 -21.39 -3.31 -1.55
N ARG A 42 -21.38 -2.49 -2.61
CA ARG A 42 -22.60 -2.12 -3.34
C ARG A 42 -23.30 -3.35 -3.94
N GLN A 43 -22.56 -4.26 -4.57
CA GLN A 43 -23.13 -5.49 -5.13
C GLN A 43 -23.73 -6.40 -4.05
N ARG A 44 -23.14 -6.43 -2.86
CA ARG A 44 -23.64 -7.21 -1.72
C ARG A 44 -24.99 -6.68 -1.22
N LEU A 45 -25.23 -5.36 -1.26
CA LEU A 45 -26.53 -4.78 -0.91
C LEU A 45 -27.63 -5.22 -1.87
N HIS A 46 -27.32 -5.30 -3.18
CA HIS A 46 -28.28 -5.72 -4.20
C HIS A 46 -28.48 -7.25 -4.26
N ASN A 47 -27.46 -8.05 -3.93
CA ASN A 47 -27.48 -9.51 -4.01
C ASN A 47 -27.51 -10.17 -2.62
N SER A 48 -28.54 -9.86 -1.83
CA SER A 48 -28.60 -10.20 -0.40
C SER A 48 -28.87 -11.67 -0.06
N ARG A 49 -29.17 -12.54 -1.04
CA ARG A 49 -29.52 -13.96 -0.82
C ARG A 49 -28.74 -14.91 -1.74
N GLY A 50 -28.32 -16.06 -1.19
CA GLY A 50 -27.68 -17.16 -1.95
C GLY A 50 -26.15 -17.18 -1.91
N SER A 51 -25.54 -18.13 -2.65
CA SER A 51 -24.08 -18.36 -2.62
C SER A 51 -23.25 -17.16 -3.11
N ARG A 52 -23.81 -16.32 -3.99
CA ARG A 52 -23.19 -15.06 -4.44
C ARG A 52 -22.95 -14.08 -3.29
N ALA A 53 -23.85 -14.03 -2.30
CA ALA A 53 -23.68 -13.17 -1.13
C ALA A 53 -22.47 -13.61 -0.28
N SER A 54 -22.28 -14.92 -0.12
CA SER A 54 -21.12 -15.49 0.61
C SER A 54 -19.80 -15.20 -0.10
N ALA A 55 -19.76 -15.36 -1.44
CA ALA A 55 -18.57 -15.04 -2.23
C ALA A 55 -18.21 -13.55 -2.14
N LEU A 56 -19.19 -12.64 -2.23
CA LEU A 56 -18.98 -11.19 -2.08
C LEU A 56 -18.49 -10.82 -0.67
N ARG A 57 -19.01 -11.47 0.38
CA ARG A 57 -18.51 -11.27 1.76
C ARG A 57 -17.06 -11.69 1.90
N TRP A 58 -16.69 -12.84 1.34
CA TRP A 58 -15.31 -13.32 1.39
C TRP A 58 -14.37 -12.39 0.62
N LYS A 59 -14.76 -11.99 -0.60
CA LYS A 59 -13.98 -11.03 -1.40
C LYS A 59 -13.76 -9.70 -0.68
N ALA A 60 -14.80 -9.14 -0.05
CA ALA A 60 -14.68 -7.92 0.75
C ALA A 60 -13.75 -8.10 1.97
N ALA A 61 -13.76 -9.26 2.62
CA ALA A 61 -12.87 -9.53 3.75
C ALA A 61 -11.40 -9.60 3.32
N VAL A 62 -11.12 -10.21 2.18
CA VAL A 62 -9.77 -10.26 1.59
C VAL A 62 -9.30 -8.85 1.24
N LEU A 63 -10.09 -8.07 0.50
CA LEU A 63 -9.73 -6.69 0.15
C LEU A 63 -9.44 -5.81 1.37
N ARG A 64 -10.25 -5.92 2.44
CA ARG A 64 -10.00 -5.17 3.68
C ARG A 64 -8.70 -5.57 4.37
N ARG A 65 -8.35 -6.87 4.34
CA ARG A 65 -7.07 -7.33 4.88
C ARG A 65 -5.90 -6.78 4.07
N ASP A 66 -5.97 -6.90 2.75
CA ASP A 66 -4.89 -6.51 1.86
C ASP A 66 -4.67 -4.98 1.90
N ILE A 67 -5.75 -4.19 1.99
CA ILE A 67 -5.70 -2.73 2.22
C ILE A 67 -4.94 -2.40 3.52
N ASN A 68 -5.30 -3.07 4.63
CA ASN A 68 -4.63 -2.84 5.91
C ASN A 68 -3.14 -3.20 5.84
N GLU A 69 -2.78 -4.29 5.17
CA GLU A 69 -1.39 -4.73 5.00
C GLU A 69 -0.58 -3.71 4.18
N ALA A 70 -1.14 -3.22 3.08
CA ALA A 70 -0.51 -2.18 2.26
C ALA A 70 -0.32 -0.87 3.04
N GLN A 71 -1.30 -0.45 3.86
CA GLN A 71 -1.17 0.72 4.73
C GLN A 71 -0.02 0.57 5.75
N ILE A 72 0.10 -0.59 6.39
CA ILE A 72 1.20 -0.87 7.33
C ILE A 72 2.57 -0.80 6.62
N LEU A 73 2.67 -1.31 5.39
CA LEU A 73 3.90 -1.26 4.61
C LEU A 73 4.27 0.18 4.24
N ILE A 74 3.30 0.99 3.81
CA ILE A 74 3.50 2.42 3.54
C ILE A 74 4.02 3.12 4.79
N ASP A 75 3.35 2.97 5.93
CA ASP A 75 3.75 3.62 7.19
C ASP A 75 5.18 3.25 7.59
N ARG A 76 5.54 1.97 7.43
CA ARG A 76 6.88 1.47 7.75
C ARG A 76 7.94 2.07 6.82
N LEU A 77 7.66 2.15 5.54
CA LEU A 77 8.59 2.72 4.55
C LEU A 77 8.76 4.22 4.76
N GLN A 78 7.67 4.93 5.02
CA GLN A 78 7.70 6.37 5.30
C GLN A 78 8.55 6.67 6.53
N ARG A 79 8.32 5.95 7.64
CA ARG A 79 9.12 6.14 8.86
C ARG A 79 10.60 5.81 8.69
N ARG A 80 10.92 4.77 7.90
CA ARG A 80 12.29 4.28 7.77
C ARG A 80 13.13 5.08 6.78
N TYR A 81 12.52 5.62 5.73
CA TYR A 81 13.25 6.18 4.59
C TYR A 81 12.87 7.60 4.22
N LEU A 82 11.72 8.11 4.68
CA LEU A 82 11.18 9.39 4.22
C LEU A 82 10.98 10.41 5.35
N ASN A 83 11.10 10.01 6.62
CA ASN A 83 10.98 10.89 7.79
C ASN A 83 12.33 11.44 8.30
N ASP A 84 13.48 10.93 7.81
CA ASP A 84 14.81 11.44 8.18
C ASP A 84 15.23 12.70 7.38
N ASP A 85 14.48 13.08 6.34
CA ASP A 85 14.74 14.28 5.52
C ASP A 85 14.11 15.58 6.09
N TYR A 86 13.46 15.51 7.26
CA TYR A 86 12.90 16.66 7.98
C TYR A 86 13.55 16.80 9.37
N HIS A 87 14.85 17.11 9.42
CA HIS A 87 15.45 17.74 10.60
C HIS A 87 16.62 18.66 10.29
#